data_AF-A0A316NPQ6-F1
#
_entry.id   AF-A0A316NPQ6-F1
#
_cell.length_a   1.000
_cell.length_b   1.000
_cell.length_c   1.000
_cell.angle_alpha   90.00
_cell.angle_beta   90.00
_cell.angle_gamma   90.00
#
_symmetry.space_group_name_H-M   'P 1'
#
loop_
_entity.id
_entity.type
_entity.pdbx_description
1 polymer ?
#
loop_
_entity_poly.entity_id
_entity_poly.type
_entity_poly.pdbx_seq_one_letter_code
_entity_poly.pdbx_strand_id
1 'polypeptide(L)'
;MWLVMGAGAIIFAILNLAWAAKQKKSNWFGFISLSLTALTACSFYSDAAMQVVNEDWGGLMDVLPSMSKMLWICVIISIVVNSITLLGDNK
;
A
#
# COMPACT_ATOMS: atom_id res chain seq x y z
N MET A 1 -9.62 -1.73 9.28
CA MET A 1 -8.84 -2.90 8.76
C MET A 1 -7.69 -2.50 7.82
N TRP A 2 -7.72 -1.31 7.23
CA TRP A 2 -6.69 -0.79 6.33
C TRP A 2 -5.27 -0.76 6.93
N LEU A 3 -5.09 -0.42 8.22
CA LEU A 3 -3.76 -0.39 8.87
C LEU A 3 -3.04 -1.75 8.86
N VAL A 4 -3.77 -2.85 9.04
CA VAL A 4 -3.19 -4.21 9.02
C VAL A 4 -2.70 -4.55 7.61
N MET A 5 -3.48 -4.18 6.60
CA MET A 5 -3.10 -4.38 5.20
C MET A 5 -1.91 -3.52 4.81
N GLY A 6 -1.86 -2.27 5.29
CA GLY A 6 -0.73 -1.36 5.07
C GLY A 6 0.56 -1.85 5.71
N ALA A 7 0.49 -2.34 6.95
CA ALA A 7 1.63 -2.95 7.62
C ALA A 7 2.13 -4.20 6.87
N GLY A 8 1.20 -5.06 6.41
CA GLY A 8 1.53 -6.19 5.54
C GLY A 8 2.23 -5.78 4.26
N ALA A 9 1.73 -4.73 3.59
CA ALA A 9 2.32 -4.21 2.36
C ALA A 9 3.79 -3.78 2.55
N ILE A 10 4.09 -3.12 3.67
CA ILE A 10 5.45 -2.68 4.04
C ILE A 10 6.35 -3.88 4.29
N ILE A 11 5.89 -4.88 5.06
CA ILE A 11 6.67 -6.10 5.34
C ILE A 11 7.03 -6.82 4.04
N PHE A 12 6.06 -7.00 3.14
CA PHE A 12 6.30 -7.63 1.85
C PHE A 12 7.17 -6.78 0.91
N ALA A 13 7.09 -5.45 0.98
CA ALA A 13 7.98 -4.56 0.22
C ALA A 13 9.45 -4.73 0.67
N ILE A 14 9.70 -4.80 1.97
CA ILE A 14 11.05 -5.02 2.53
C ILE A 14 11.56 -6.41 2.14
N LEU A 15 10.72 -7.45 2.24
CA LEU A 15 11.06 -8.81 1.80
C LEU A 15 11.39 -8.87 0.30
N ASN A 16 10.60 -8.17 -0.53
CA ASN A 16 10.83 -8.06 -1.96
C ASN A 16 12.21 -7.44 -2.26
N LEU A 17 12.56 -6.34 -1.59
CA LEU A 17 13.86 -5.69 -1.73
C LEU A 17 15.02 -6.58 -1.25
N ALA A 18 14.85 -7.28 -0.12
CA ALA A 18 15.86 -8.19 0.41
C ALA A 18 16.11 -9.41 -0.49
N TRP A 19 15.09 -9.89 -1.20
CA TRP A 19 15.25 -10.97 -2.19
C TRP A 19 15.86 -10.48 -3.49
N ALA A 20 15.47 -9.30 -3.97
CA ALA A 20 16.09 -8.67 -5.13
C ALA A 20 17.61 -8.45 -4.89
N ALA A 21 18.00 -8.02 -3.69
CA ALA A 21 19.41 -7.87 -3.31
C ALA A 21 20.19 -9.20 -3.30
N LYS A 22 19.52 -10.33 -3.08
CA LYS A 22 20.11 -11.69 -3.13
C LYS A 22 20.11 -12.29 -4.54
N GLN A 23 19.73 -11.51 -5.57
CA GLN A 23 19.55 -11.96 -6.97
C GLN A 23 18.64 -13.21 -7.10
N LYS A 24 17.70 -13.40 -6.16
CA LYS A 24 16.72 -14.47 -6.27
C LYS A 24 15.54 -13.96 -7.10
N LYS A 25 15.29 -14.64 -8.22
CA LYS A 25 14.19 -14.36 -9.17
C LYS A 25 12.82 -14.73 -8.59
N SER A 26 12.27 -13.89 -7.72
CA SER A 26 10.88 -14.08 -7.28
C SER A 26 10.16 -12.76 -7.10
N ASN A 27 9.41 -12.39 -8.15
CA ASN A 27 8.58 -11.19 -8.22
C ASN A 27 7.24 -11.32 -7.45
N TRP A 28 7.01 -12.48 -6.81
CA TRP A 28 5.76 -12.75 -6.07
C TRP A 28 5.59 -11.82 -4.87
N PHE A 29 6.66 -11.50 -4.15
CA PHE A 29 6.57 -10.58 -3.01
C PHE A 29 6.23 -9.16 -3.44
N GLY A 30 6.75 -8.71 -4.58
CA GLY A 30 6.40 -7.40 -5.11
C GLY A 30 4.92 -7.31 -5.52
N PHE A 31 4.40 -8.36 -6.16
CA PHE A 31 2.98 -8.44 -6.49
C PHE A 31 2.08 -8.45 -5.25
N ILE A 32 2.44 -9.22 -4.22
CA ILE A 32 1.71 -9.27 -2.94
C ILE A 32 1.75 -7.91 -2.24
N SER A 33 2.91 -7.25 -2.20
CA SER A 33 3.08 -5.92 -1.62
C SER A 33 2.20 -4.88 -2.31
N LEU A 34 2.21 -4.83 -3.64
CA LEU A 34 1.41 -3.89 -4.41
C LEU A 34 -0.09 -4.16 -4.24
N SER A 35 -0.49 -5.43 -4.25
CA SER A 35 -1.88 -5.84 -4.03
C SER A 35 -2.38 -5.43 -2.65
N LEU A 36 -1.59 -5.65 -1.59
CA LEU A 36 -1.92 -5.20 -0.23
C LEU A 36 -1.97 -3.67 -0.13
N THR A 37 -1.10 -2.97 -0.85
CA THR A 37 -1.12 -1.50 -0.93
C THR A 37 -2.44 -1.00 -1.54
N ALA A 38 -2.87 -1.61 -2.65
CA ALA A 38 -4.14 -1.29 -3.29
C ALA A 38 -5.34 -1.60 -2.38
N LEU A 39 -5.35 -2.77 -1.74
CA LEU A 39 -6.42 -3.18 -0.82
C LEU A 39 -6.49 -2.28 0.42
N THR A 40 -5.34 -1.76 0.88
CA THR A 40 -5.28 -0.73 1.93
C THR A 40 -5.99 0.55 1.51
N ALA A 41 -5.74 1.05 0.30
CA ALA A 41 -6.41 2.23 -0.23
C ALA A 41 -7.92 1.98 -0.38
N CYS A 42 -8.32 0.84 -0.96
CA CYS A 42 -9.74 0.49 -1.10
C CYS A 42 -10.45 0.38 0.25
N SER A 43 -9.84 -0.28 1.23
CA SER A 43 -10.43 -0.42 2.57
C SER A 43 -10.52 0.91 3.31
N PHE A 44 -9.51 1.79 3.18
CA PHE A 44 -9.57 3.13 3.76
C PHE A 44 -10.74 3.96 3.18
N TYR A 45 -10.89 3.97 1.85
CA TYR A 45 -11.99 4.71 1.23
C TYR A 45 -13.36 4.06 1.47
N SER A 46 -13.43 2.74 1.64
CA SER A 46 -14.65 2.05 2.07
C SER A 46 -15.05 2.44 3.49
N ASP A 47 -14.09 2.52 4.42
CA ASP A 47 -14.33 2.98 5.80
C ASP A 47 -14.78 4.46 5.82
N ALA A 48 -14.22 5.29 4.92
CA ALA A 48 -14.64 6.68 4.74
C ALA A 48 -16.08 6.79 4.19
N ALA A 49 -16.44 5.95 3.22
CA ALA A 49 -17.80 5.90 2.69
C ALA A 49 -18.84 5.49 3.75
N MET A 50 -18.49 4.54 4.63
CA MET A 50 -19.36 4.16 5.75
C MET A 50 -19.54 5.30 6.77
N GLN A 51 -18.51 6.11 7.02
CA GLN A 51 -18.63 7.30 7.87
C GLN A 51 -19.54 8.37 7.25
N VAL A 52 -19.51 8.54 5.92
CA VAL A 52 -20.47 9.41 5.20
C VAL A 52 -21.90 8.91 5.39
N VAL A 53 -22.14 7.61 5.26
CA VAL A 53 -23.47 7.00 5.48
C VAL A 53 -23.95 7.19 6.92
N ASN A 54 -23.03 7.15 7.90
CA ASN A 54 -23.33 7.37 9.31
C ASN A 54 -23.34 8.84 9.72
N GLU A 55 -23.21 9.78 8.77
CA GLU A 55 -23.17 11.24 9.00
C GLU A 55 -22.07 11.69 9.98
N ASP A 56 -20.98 10.94 10.10
CA ASP A 56 -19.83 11.28 10.94
C ASP A 56 -18.87 12.23 10.21
N TRP A 57 -19.37 13.43 9.92
CA TRP A 57 -18.62 14.45 9.18
C TRP A 57 -17.41 14.97 9.96
N GLY A 58 -17.51 15.00 11.29
CA GLY A 58 -16.43 15.43 12.18
C GLY A 58 -15.22 14.51 12.08
N GLY A 59 -15.43 13.20 12.30
CA GLY A 59 -14.36 12.21 12.16
C GLY A 59 -13.79 12.17 10.74
N LEU A 60 -14.64 12.34 9.73
CA LEU A 60 -14.22 12.37 8.33
C LEU A 60 -13.34 13.58 8.03
N MET A 61 -13.68 14.78 8.51
CA MET A 61 -12.89 16.00 8.28
C MET A 61 -11.52 15.96 8.97
N ASP A 62 -11.41 15.31 10.13
CA ASP A 62 -10.14 15.19 10.84
C ASP A 62 -9.19 14.15 10.19
N VAL A 63 -9.74 13.01 9.75
CA VAL A 63 -8.95 11.87 9.32
C VAL A 63 -8.73 11.84 7.81
N LEU A 64 -9.75 12.11 7.00
CA LEU A 64 -9.72 11.90 5.55
C LEU A 64 -8.64 12.75 4.86
N PRO A 65 -8.50 14.07 5.11
CA PRO A 65 -7.56 14.90 4.38
C PRO A 65 -6.10 14.57 4.67
N SER A 66 -5.78 14.18 5.91
CA SER A 66 -4.42 13.85 6.34
C SER A 66 -4.01 12.46 5.86
N MET A 67 -4.86 11.45 6.10
CA MET A 67 -4.56 10.06 5.76
C MET A 67 -4.62 9.79 4.24
N SER A 68 -5.50 10.47 3.50
CA SER A 68 -5.53 10.37 2.03
C SER A 68 -4.21 10.80 1.39
N LYS A 69 -3.62 11.92 1.86
CA LYS A 69 -2.31 12.40 1.38
C LYS A 69 -1.20 11.41 1.71
N MET A 70 -1.22 10.86 2.92
CA MET A 70 -0.25 9.85 3.34
C MET A 70 -0.35 8.59 2.48
N LEU A 71 -1.56 8.10 2.20
CA LEU A 71 -1.80 6.94 1.35
C LEU A 71 -1.31 7.16 -0.08
N TRP A 72 -1.50 8.35 -0.64
CA TRP A 72 -0.93 8.70 -1.95
C TRP A 72 0.59 8.55 -1.99
N ILE A 73 1.27 9.08 -0.98
CA ILE A 73 2.73 8.96 -0.85
C ILE A 73 3.14 7.48 -0.74
N CYS A 74 2.46 6.71 0.11
CA CYS A 74 2.73 5.27 0.28
C CYS A 74 2.51 4.48 -1.03
N VAL A 75 1.44 4.76 -1.77
CA VAL A 75 1.14 4.11 -3.06
C VAL A 75 2.22 4.42 -4.08
N ILE A 76 2.63 5.68 -4.21
CA ILE A 76 3.70 6.09 -5.14
C ILE A 76 5.00 5.36 -4.79
N ILE A 77 5.39 5.34 -3.51
CA ILE A 77 6.60 4.64 -3.06
C ILE A 77 6.49 3.15 -3.36
N SER A 78 5.35 2.52 -3.07
CA SER A 78 5.13 1.09 -3.33
C SER A 78 5.23 0.75 -4.83
N ILE A 79 4.64 1.58 -5.71
CA ILE A 79 4.77 1.40 -7.17
C ILE A 79 6.23 1.51 -7.59
N VAL A 80 6.96 2.53 -7.13
CA VAL A 80 8.37 2.74 -7.49
C VAL A 80 9.24 1.55 -7.04
N VAL A 81 9.14 1.16 -5.77
CA VAL A 81 9.93 0.04 -5.21
C VAL A 81 9.66 -1.26 -5.97
N ASN A 82 8.38 -1.59 -6.17
CA ASN A 82 8.02 -2.85 -6.84
C ASN A 82 8.33 -2.83 -8.35
N SER A 83 8.29 -1.66 -8.99
CA SER A 83 8.68 -1.51 -10.41
C SER A 83 10.19 -1.67 -10.61
N ILE A 84 11.02 -1.14 -9.71
CA ILE A 84 12.48 -1.31 -9.77
C ILE A 84 12.85 -2.80 -9.68
N THR A 85 12.22 -3.55 -8.77
CA THR A 85 12.47 -4.98 -8.65
C THR A 85 12.01 -5.76 -9.87
N LEU A 86 10.87 -5.39 -10.46
CA LEU A 86 10.31 -6.07 -11.63
C LEU A 86 11.14 -5.83 -12.90
N LEU A 87 11.61 -4.60 -13.11
CA LEU A 87 12.40 -4.23 -14.29
C LEU A 87 13.88 -4.61 -14.15
N GLY A 88 14.42 -4.57 -12.92
CA GLY A 88 15.79 -5.00 -12.63
C GLY A 88 16.04 -6.49 -12.84
N ASP A 89 15.01 -7.33 -12.74
CA ASP A 89 15.09 -8.79 -12.94
C ASP A 89 15.20 -9.21 -14.44
N ASN A 90 15.04 -8.27 -15.37
CA ASN A 90 15.10 -8.47 -16.82
C ASN A 90 16.47 -8.13 -17.47
N LYS A 91 17.50 -7.86 -16.67
CA LYS A 91 18.91 -7.78 -17.11
C LYS A 91 19.69 -9.01 -16.65
#